data_AF-A0A821TFG3-F1
#
_entry.id   AF-A0A821TFG3-F1
#
_cell.length_a   1.000
_cell.length_b   1.000
_cell.length_c   1.000
_cell.angle_alpha   90.00
_cell.angle_beta   90.00
_cell.angle_gamma   90.00
#
_symmetry.space_group_name_H-M   'P 1'
#
loop_
_entity.id
_entity.type
_entity.pdbx_description
1 polymer ?
#
loop_
_entity_poly.entity_id
_entity_poly.type
_entity_poly.pdbx_seq_one_letter_code
_entity_poly.pdbx_strand_id
1 'polypeptide(L)' 'RADNKGAFSYSGAVEKDDGKWNSVQVETSLSDMKTGQKSLVSNIGFTQKVTNKLAGEFQRNIDVKVQRQ' A
#
# COMPACT_ATOMS: atom_id res chain seq x y z
N ARG A 1 -32.19 10.76 10.32
CA ARG A 1 -31.07 10.93 9.36
C ARG A 1 -30.04 9.87 9.70
N ALA A 2 -29.66 9.01 8.76
CA ALA A 2 -28.64 8.00 9.03
C ALA A 2 -27.29 8.71 9.15
N ASP A 3 -26.68 8.66 10.32
CA ASP A 3 -25.30 9.09 10.54
C ASP A 3 -24.37 8.08 9.85
N ASN A 4 -24.25 8.17 8.52
CA ASN A 4 -23.26 7.43 7.73
C ASN A 4 -21.89 8.07 8.00
N LYS A 5 -21.32 7.74 9.16
CA LYS A 5 -19.94 8.10 9.48
C LYS A 5 -19.06 6.99 8.92
N GLY A 6 -18.19 7.35 7.98
CA GLY A 6 -17.12 6.47 7.51
C GLY A 6 -15.88 6.63 8.38
N ALA A 7 -15.23 5.52 8.72
CA ALA A 7 -13.89 5.52 9.31
C ALA A 7 -12.86 5.28 8.21
N PHE A 8 -11.82 6.11 8.18
CA PHE A 8 -10.69 5.97 7.28
C PHE A 8 -9.46 5.51 8.06
N SER A 9 -8.73 4.55 7.52
CA SER A 9 -7.45 4.11 8.05
C SER A 9 -6.41 3.95 6.96
N TYR A 10 -5.14 4.13 7.33
CA TYR A 10 -4.00 3.84 6.49
C TYR A 10 -2.90 3.15 7.30
N SER A 11 -2.15 2.29 6.65
CA SER A 11 -0.96 1.65 7.19
C SER A 11 0.07 1.49 6.09
N GLY A 12 1.35 1.51 6.43
CA GLY A 12 2.39 1.30 5.44
C GLY A 12 3.56 0.49 6.00
N ALA A 13 4.26 -0.17 5.08
CA ALA A 13 5.46 -0.92 5.35
C ALA A 13 6.58 -0.43 4.44
N VAL A 14 7.80 -0.47 4.97
CA VAL A 14 8.99 0.04 4.34
C VAL A 14 10.09 -0.97 4.52
N GLU A 15 10.71 -1.36 3.42
CA GLU A 15 11.89 -2.20 3.44
C GLU A 15 13.06 -1.44 2.83
N LYS A 16 14.18 -1.46 3.55
CA LYS A 16 15.45 -0.90 3.08
C LYS A 16 16.47 -2.01 3.00
N ASP A 17 17.25 -2.02 1.94
CA ASP A 17 18.44 -2.83 1.79
C ASP A 17 19.64 -1.92 1.56
N ASP A 18 20.72 -2.13 2.31
CA ASP A 18 21.95 -1.32 2.24
C ASP A 18 21.70 0.21 2.34
N GLY A 19 20.81 0.60 3.26
CA GLY A 19 20.41 2.00 3.46
C GLY A 19 19.51 2.60 2.37
N LYS A 20 19.19 1.85 1.30
CA LYS A 20 18.36 2.29 0.18
C LYS A 20 16.97 1.68 0.26
N TRP A 21 15.97 2.45 -0.16
CA TRP A 21 14.58 1.99 -0.25
C TRP A 21 14.45 0.86 -1.28
N ASN A 22 14.07 -0.32 -0.81
CA ASN A 22 13.86 -1.52 -1.62
C ASN A 22 12.37 -1.76 -1.88
N SER A 23 11.52 -1.54 -0.86
CA SER A 23 10.07 -1.64 -1.02
C SER A 23 9.34 -0.61 -0.15
N VAL A 24 8.22 -0.10 -0.65
CA VAL A 24 7.27 0.74 0.07
C VAL A 24 5.88 0.23 -0.24
N GLN A 25 5.09 -0.09 0.77
CA GLN A 25 3.70 -0.50 0.63
C GLN A 25 2.81 0.40 1.48
N VAL A 26 1.65 0.75 0.95
CA VAL A 26 0.63 1.53 1.64
C VAL A 26 -0.72 0.85 1.41
N GLU A 27 -1.35 0.43 2.50
CA GLU A 27 -2.75 0.02 2.53
C GLU A 27 -3.59 1.20 3.07
N THR A 28 -4.73 1.45 2.44
CA THR A 28 -5.76 2.35 2.93
C THR A 28 -7.11 1.64 2.93
N SER A 29 -7.95 1.94 3.90
CA SER A 29 -9.30 1.40 3.93
C SER A 29 -10.33 2.42 4.40
N LEU A 30 -11.53 2.30 3.84
CA LEU A 30 -12.73 2.99 4.27
C LEU A 30 -13.68 1.95 4.85
N SER A 31 -14.21 2.18 6.04
CA SER A 31 -15.17 1.29 6.69
C SER A 31 -16.36 2.05 7.24
N ASP A 32 -17.48 1.37 7.44
CA ASP A 32 -18.59 1.90 8.23
C ASP A 32 -18.17 2.01 9.70
N MET A 33 -18.40 3.16 10.34
CA MET A 33 -17.95 3.41 11.71
C MET A 33 -18.78 2.65 12.75
N LYS A 34 -20.01 2.23 12.44
CA LYS A 34 -20.89 1.50 13.35
C LYS A 34 -20.66 0.00 13.28
N THR A 35 -20.48 -0.55 12.09
CA THR A 35 -20.31 -2.00 11.88
C THR A 35 -18.86 -2.43 11.74
N GLY A 36 -17.94 -1.49 11.46
CA GLY A 36 -16.54 -1.80 11.16
C GLY A 36 -16.33 -2.46 9.79
N GLN A 37 -17.39 -2.68 9.02
CA GLN A 37 -17.29 -3.34 7.72
C GLN A 37 -16.55 -2.46 6.72
N LYS A 38 -15.46 -2.98 6.15
CA LYS A 38 -14.70 -2.31 5.08
C LYS A 38 -15.57 -2.23 3.83
N SER A 39 -15.66 -1.05 3.21
CA SER A 39 -16.36 -0.81 1.94
C SER A 39 -15.39 -0.63 0.77
N LEU A 40 -14.18 -0.13 1.07
CA LEU A 40 -13.10 0.06 0.11
C LEU A 40 -11.78 -0.27 0.76
N VAL A 41 -10.94 -1.03 0.06
CA VAL A 41 -9.53 -1.26 0.40
C VAL A 41 -8.69 -0.92 -0.82
N SER A 42 -7.65 -0.13 -0.63
CA SER A 42 -6.69 0.21 -1.67
C SER A 42 -5.28 -0.05 -1.18
N ASN A 43 -4.50 -0.75 -1.99
CA ASN A 43 -3.12 -1.14 -1.73
C ASN A 43 -2.24 -0.61 -2.86
N ILE A 44 -1.20 0.13 -2.49
CA ILE A 44 -0.20 0.66 -3.43
C ILE A 44 1.16 0.15 -2.97
N GLY A 45 1.86 -0.55 -3.85
CA GLY A 45 3.20 -1.08 -3.61
C GLY A 45 4.20 -0.54 -4.62
N PHE A 46 5.32 -0.02 -4.16
CA PHE A 46 6.51 0.27 -4.96
C PHE A 46 7.61 -0.71 -4.54
N THR A 47 8.23 -1.40 -5.49
CA THR A 47 9.38 -2.26 -5.21
C THR A 47 10.48 -2.00 -6.22
N GLN A 48 11.71 -1.91 -5.75
CA GLN A 48 12.91 -1.73 -6.55
C GLN A 48 13.87 -2.88 -6.25
N LYS A 49 14.07 -3.79 -7.20
CA LYS A 49 15.00 -4.91 -7.10
C LYS A 49 16.26 -4.62 -7.89
N VAL A 50 17.44 -4.81 -7.29
CA VAL A 50 18.70 -4.78 -8.04
C VAL A 50 18.84 -6.09 -8.82
N THR A 51 18.87 -6.02 -10.14
CA THR A 51 18.99 -7.20 -11.02
C THR A 51 20.44 -7.51 -11.36
N ASN A 52 21.29 -6.49 -11.46
CA ASN A 52 22.74 -6.65 -11.64
C ASN A 52 23.50 -5.52 -10.92
N LYS A 53 24.18 -5.85 -9.82
CA LYS A 53 24.93 -4.87 -9.01
C LYS A 53 26.14 -4.29 -9.74
N LEU A 54 26.81 -5.07 -10.59
CA LEU A 54 28.02 -4.66 -11.31
C LEU A 54 27.71 -3.71 -12.47
N ALA A 55 26.59 -3.93 -13.14
CA ALA A 55 26.10 -3.07 -14.22
C ALA A 55 25.21 -1.91 -13.73
N GLY A 56 24.86 -1.88 -12.44
CA GLY A 56 23.94 -0.89 -11.89
C GLY A 56 22.52 -1.03 -12.45
N GLU A 57 22.09 -2.25 -12.77
CA GLU A 57 20.74 -2.48 -13.29
C GLU A 57 19.74 -2.70 -12.15
N PHE A 58 18.60 -2.03 -12.28
CA PHE A 58 17.50 -2.10 -11.32
C PHE A 58 16.19 -2.31 -12.06
N GLN A 59 15.33 -3.16 -11.51
CA GLN A 59 13.94 -3.30 -11.93
C GLN A 59 13.04 -2.62 -10.91
N ARG A 60 12.19 -1.69 -11.36
CA ARG A 60 11.19 -1.01 -10.54
C ARG A 60 9.81 -1.52 -10.93
N ASN A 61 8.98 -1.77 -9.93
CA ASN A 61 7.59 -2.18 -10.12
C ASN A 61 6.68 -1.33 -9.23
N ILE A 62 5.52 -0.96 -9.79
CA ILE A 62 4.44 -0.29 -9.08
C ILE A 62 3.20 -1.16 -9.23
N ASP A 63 2.68 -1.65 -8.10
CA ASP A 63 1.45 -2.43 -8.02
C ASP A 63 0.37 -1.56 -7.37
N VAL A 64 -0.81 -1.51 -7.99
CA VAL A 64 -1.97 -0.80 -7.45
C VAL A 64 -3.15 -1.75 -7.48
N LYS A 65 -3.72 -2.02 -6.31
CA LYS A 65 -4.87 -2.90 -6.14
C LYS A 65 -5.96 -2.16 -5.40
N VAL A 66 -7.13 -2.08 -6.01
CA VAL A 66 -8.33 -1.49 -5.40
C VAL A 66 -9.41 -2.55 -5.34
N GLN A 67 -10.00 -2.74 -4.17
CA GLN A 67 -11.05 -3.71 -3.93
C GLN A 67 -12.23 -3.01 -3.26
N ARG A 68 -13.40 -3.15 -3.87
CA ARG A 68 -14.69 -2.77 -3.29
C ARG A 68 -15.34 -4.01 -2.71
N GLN A 69 -15.81 -3.92 -1.46
CA GLN A 69 -16.50 -5.02 -0.77
C GLN A 69 -18.00 -4.80 -0.74
#